data_AF-A0A7J2IN33-F1
#
_entry.id   AF-A0A7J2IN33-F1
#
_cell.length_a   1.000
_cell.length_b   1.000
_cell.length_c   1.000
_cell.angle_alpha   90.00
_cell.angle_beta   90.00
_cell.angle_gamma   90.00
#
_symmetry.space_group_name_H-M   'P 1'
#
loop_
_entity.id
_entity.type
_entity.pdbx_description
1 polymer ?
#
loop_
_entity_poly.entity_id
_entity_poly.type
_entity_poly.pdbx_seq_one_letter_code
_entity_poly.pdbx_strand_id
1 'polypeptide(L)'
;MASKVEFLLTAVAFIMVIILPISQLIIGQISSLEHWNSIQTIEKEAELLAYEILNSPGEPINWGLTRLTSFPDKFGLAKESSRLILDSNKVARLDIRNPYYLPYDTVDQNGLLISPSQGNLKNILDLEKMDIQISILPYFNLSLRKDIDRIVLKTTDWNNVPLPQVNISLLAVNETNNEVLRRNLTTNRFGEASLNLTDLEGKGNIILLFAIARLGNIFSYNYMYVVFTPQTFDNNMLRASILESQDPGHLNVTVYVNGQPSQLKATIFYLNETGSFTFNSLESPTNSTGPSGWYKYSWSEVLVPSNLPVFLVVNVLRDGIRGTGFYSLPSIIGFYSNKESVTNDPLPYGEIRENARHVVVISRLVVIRDNVYRVVVKCYY
;
A
#
# COMPACT_ATOMS: atom_id res chain seq x y z
N MET A 1 -61.89 41.39 -38.48
CA MET A 1 -61.94 41.33 -37.01
C MET A 1 -61.69 39.90 -36.62
N ALA A 2 -60.56 39.60 -35.99
CA ALA A 2 -60.32 38.27 -35.47
C ALA A 2 -61.44 37.94 -34.46
N SER A 3 -62.03 36.74 -34.56
CA SER A 3 -63.11 36.37 -33.65
C SER A 3 -62.54 36.32 -32.21
N LYS A 4 -63.35 36.61 -31.19
CA LYS A 4 -62.91 36.54 -29.77
C LYS A 4 -62.20 35.21 -29.43
N VAL A 5 -62.51 34.15 -30.17
CA VAL A 5 -61.91 32.82 -30.08
C VAL A 5 -60.46 32.79 -30.59
N GLU A 6 -60.14 33.47 -31.69
CA GLU A 6 -58.77 33.55 -32.25
C GLU A 6 -57.84 34.37 -31.35
N PHE A 7 -58.35 35.43 -30.71
CA PHE A 7 -57.58 36.21 -29.75
C PHE A 7 -57.27 35.41 -28.49
N LEU A 8 -58.24 34.61 -28.01
CA LEU A 8 -58.07 33.72 -26.87
C LEU A 8 -57.05 32.60 -27.18
N LEU A 9 -57.16 31.96 -28.35
CA LEU A 9 -56.22 30.92 -28.80
C LEU A 9 -54.80 31.46 -28.95
N THR A 10 -54.65 32.67 -29.50
CA THR A 10 -53.33 33.32 -29.65
C THR A 10 -52.73 33.68 -28.29
N ALA A 11 -53.54 34.18 -27.36
CA ALA A 11 -53.09 34.46 -25.99
C ALA A 11 -52.67 33.18 -25.25
N VAL A 12 -53.43 32.09 -25.38
CA VAL A 12 -53.08 30.78 -24.79
C VAL A 12 -51.81 30.22 -25.41
N ALA A 13 -51.66 30.30 -26.74
CA ALA A 13 -50.44 29.86 -27.43
C ALA A 13 -49.22 30.67 -26.98
N PHE A 14 -49.36 32.00 -26.83
CA PHE A 14 -48.29 32.87 -26.35
C PHE A 14 -47.90 32.57 -24.90
N ILE A 15 -48.89 32.32 -24.04
CA ILE A 15 -48.66 31.87 -22.66
C ILE A 15 -47.96 30.51 -22.63
N MET A 16 -48.36 29.55 -23.46
CA MET A 16 -47.70 28.23 -23.53
C MET A 16 -46.25 28.34 -24.04
N VAL A 17 -45.98 29.18 -25.03
CA VAL A 17 -44.63 29.42 -25.56
C VAL A 17 -43.71 30.05 -24.50
N ILE A 18 -44.26 30.77 -23.52
CA ILE A 18 -43.49 31.32 -22.40
C ILE A 18 -43.36 30.31 -21.25
N ILE A 19 -44.44 29.60 -20.90
CA ILE A 19 -44.46 28.69 -19.74
C ILE A 19 -43.62 27.43 -20.00
N LEU A 20 -43.64 26.86 -21.22
CA LEU A 20 -42.93 25.62 -21.51
C LEU A 20 -41.39 25.73 -21.39
N PRO A 21 -40.73 26.76 -21.95
CA PRO A 21 -39.29 26.93 -21.77
C PRO A 21 -38.91 27.28 -20.32
N ILE A 22 -39.73 28.09 -19.64
CA ILE A 22 -39.50 28.46 -18.24
C ILE A 22 -39.62 27.24 -17.33
N SER A 23 -40.61 26.36 -17.55
CA SER A 23 -40.74 25.14 -16.75
C SER A 23 -39.58 24.17 -16.98
N GLN A 24 -39.11 24.03 -18.23
CA GLN A 24 -37.92 23.23 -18.54
C GLN A 24 -36.66 23.79 -17.89
N LEU A 25 -36.48 25.12 -17.88
CA LEU A 25 -35.38 25.79 -17.19
C LEU A 25 -35.42 25.55 -15.68
N ILE A 26 -36.60 25.69 -15.05
CA ILE A 26 -36.78 25.46 -13.61
C ILE A 26 -36.49 23.99 -13.27
N ILE A 27 -36.98 23.03 -14.05
CA ILE A 27 -36.70 21.60 -13.85
C ILE A 27 -35.20 21.33 -13.99
N GLY A 28 -34.54 21.92 -14.99
CA GLY A 28 -33.08 21.85 -15.17
C GLY A 28 -32.31 22.40 -13.96
N GLN A 29 -32.75 23.53 -13.41
CA GLN A 29 -32.14 24.12 -12.23
C GLN A 29 -32.35 23.27 -10.96
N ILE A 30 -33.56 22.75 -10.73
CA ILE A 30 -33.86 21.87 -9.58
C ILE A 30 -33.02 20.60 -9.63
N SER A 31 -33.00 19.91 -10.79
CA SER A 31 -32.17 18.71 -10.98
C SER A 31 -30.68 18.98 -10.80
N SER A 32 -30.19 20.14 -11.22
CA SER A 32 -28.79 20.54 -10.96
C SER A 32 -28.52 20.76 -9.47
N LEU A 33 -29.46 21.37 -8.73
CA LEU A 33 -29.34 21.60 -7.28
C LEU A 33 -29.37 20.28 -6.50
N GLU A 34 -30.26 19.35 -6.87
CA GLU A 34 -30.31 18.01 -6.30
C GLU A 34 -28.99 17.27 -6.52
N HIS A 35 -28.42 17.37 -7.72
CA HIS A 35 -27.13 16.78 -8.04
C HIS A 35 -25.98 17.37 -7.19
N TRP A 36 -25.91 18.70 -7.07
CA TRP A 36 -24.89 19.37 -6.25
C TRP A 36 -25.01 19.02 -4.77
N ASN A 37 -26.23 18.99 -4.24
CA ASN A 37 -26.47 18.66 -2.84
C ASN A 37 -26.11 17.19 -2.54
N SER A 38 -26.38 16.28 -3.49
CA SER A 38 -25.93 14.89 -3.40
C SER A 38 -24.40 14.79 -3.36
N ILE A 39 -23.69 15.51 -4.23
CA ILE A 39 -22.21 15.50 -4.26
C ILE A 39 -21.64 15.99 -2.93
N GLN A 40 -22.12 17.13 -2.42
CA GLN A 40 -21.62 17.70 -1.16
C GLN A 40 -21.86 16.78 0.05
N THR A 41 -23.02 16.11 0.08
CA THR A 41 -23.33 15.14 1.14
C THR A 41 -22.35 13.97 1.10
N ILE A 42 -22.08 13.44 -0.09
CA ILE A 42 -21.16 12.33 -0.32
C ILE A 42 -19.72 12.70 0.03
N GLU A 43 -19.26 13.90 -0.36
CA GLU A 43 -17.93 14.40 0.01
C GLU A 43 -17.76 14.46 1.54
N LYS A 44 -18.78 14.96 2.25
CA LYS A 44 -18.77 15.01 3.71
C LYS A 44 -18.74 13.62 4.34
N GLU A 45 -19.48 12.66 3.80
CA GLU A 45 -19.44 11.25 4.26
C GLU A 45 -18.06 10.62 4.02
N ALA A 46 -17.44 10.89 2.86
CA ALA A 46 -16.07 10.46 2.55
C ALA A 46 -15.06 11.00 3.57
N GLU A 47 -15.19 12.27 3.92
CA GLU A 47 -14.33 12.94 4.90
C GLU A 47 -14.48 12.36 6.30
N LEU A 48 -15.71 12.12 6.73
CA LEU A 48 -16.00 11.48 8.02
C LEU A 48 -15.43 10.07 8.08
N LEU A 49 -15.61 9.28 7.02
CA LEU A 49 -15.06 7.92 6.93
C LEU A 49 -13.53 7.93 7.01
N ALA A 50 -12.86 8.75 6.20
CA ALA A 50 -11.41 8.86 6.23
C ALA A 50 -10.91 9.33 7.61
N TYR A 51 -11.65 10.24 8.24
CA TYR A 51 -11.35 10.67 9.61
C TYR A 51 -11.49 9.51 10.59
N GLU A 52 -12.55 8.72 10.53
CA GLU A 52 -12.73 7.55 11.40
C GLU A 52 -11.62 6.51 11.20
N ILE A 53 -11.30 6.17 9.94
CA ILE A 53 -10.23 5.22 9.61
C ILE A 53 -8.89 5.65 10.21
N LEU A 54 -8.55 6.95 10.12
CA LEU A 54 -7.23 7.45 10.52
C LEU A 54 -7.11 7.80 12.00
N ASN A 55 -8.23 8.02 12.70
CA ASN A 55 -8.21 8.45 14.10
C ASN A 55 -8.84 7.44 15.07
N SER A 56 -9.50 6.38 14.58
CA SER A 56 -10.04 5.31 15.40
C SER A 56 -9.01 4.19 15.61
N PRO A 57 -8.88 3.65 16.83
CA PRO A 57 -8.11 2.42 17.06
C PRO A 57 -8.84 1.16 16.57
N GLY A 58 -10.12 1.25 16.18
CA GLY A 58 -10.92 0.07 15.85
C GLY A 58 -11.21 -0.83 17.06
N GLU A 59 -11.88 -1.96 16.80
CA GLU A 59 -12.36 -2.87 17.82
C GLU A 59 -12.17 -4.33 17.37
N PRO A 60 -11.48 -5.17 18.17
CA PRO A 60 -10.72 -4.81 19.38
C PRO A 60 -9.51 -3.92 19.07
N ILE A 61 -9.07 -3.09 20.03
CA ILE A 61 -7.99 -2.10 19.84
C ILE A 61 -6.71 -2.70 19.22
N ASN A 62 -6.40 -3.95 19.53
CA ASN A 62 -5.18 -4.66 19.13
C ASN A 62 -5.37 -5.61 17.93
N TRP A 63 -6.41 -5.40 17.11
CA TRP A 63 -6.72 -6.26 15.95
C TRP A 63 -5.57 -6.46 14.96
N GLY A 64 -4.57 -5.57 14.96
CA GLY A 64 -3.35 -5.73 14.15
C GLY A 64 -2.46 -6.92 14.55
N LEU A 65 -2.54 -7.45 15.78
CA LEU A 65 -1.61 -8.48 16.29
C LEU A 65 -1.98 -9.92 15.89
N THR A 66 -0.97 -10.74 15.56
CA THR A 66 -1.08 -12.14 15.04
C THR A 66 -2.04 -13.07 15.80
N ARG A 67 -2.34 -12.79 17.08
CA ARG A 67 -3.23 -13.60 17.92
C ARG A 67 -4.70 -13.49 17.51
N LEU A 68 -5.09 -12.43 16.80
CA LEU A 68 -6.43 -12.26 16.26
C LEU A 68 -6.47 -12.80 14.82
N THR A 69 -6.99 -14.03 14.71
CA THR A 69 -7.31 -14.73 13.46
C THR A 69 -8.75 -14.49 13.01
N SER A 70 -9.46 -13.57 13.67
CA SER A 70 -10.81 -13.14 13.31
C SER A 70 -10.77 -11.77 12.65
N PHE A 71 -11.79 -11.48 11.85
CA PHE A 71 -12.02 -10.15 11.31
C PHE A 71 -12.37 -9.18 12.45
N PRO A 72 -11.92 -7.91 12.44
CA PRO A 72 -12.29 -6.93 13.48
C PRO A 72 -13.78 -6.56 13.40
N ASP A 73 -14.36 -6.13 14.51
CA ASP A 73 -15.75 -5.64 14.56
C ASP A 73 -15.85 -4.15 14.17
N LYS A 74 -14.78 -3.38 14.43
CA LYS A 74 -14.60 -2.01 13.89
C LYS A 74 -13.22 -1.81 13.31
N PHE A 75 -13.15 -1.24 12.12
CA PHE A 75 -11.89 -0.90 11.48
C PHE A 75 -11.37 0.47 11.94
N GLY A 76 -10.05 0.58 12.06
CA GLY A 76 -9.39 1.82 12.43
C GLY A 76 -7.89 1.61 12.56
N LEU A 77 -7.09 2.49 11.96
CA LEU A 77 -5.65 2.35 11.85
C LEU A 77 -4.87 3.06 12.96
N ALA A 78 -5.53 3.84 13.80
CA ALA A 78 -4.83 4.62 14.82
C ALA A 78 -4.24 3.72 15.91
N LYS A 79 -3.12 4.17 16.47
CA LYS A 79 -2.62 3.66 17.74
C LYS A 79 -3.49 4.17 18.89
N GLU A 80 -3.67 3.37 19.93
CA GLU A 80 -4.47 3.75 21.10
C GLU A 80 -4.02 5.10 21.68
N SER A 81 -4.98 5.94 22.04
CA SER A 81 -4.77 7.27 22.66
C SER A 81 -3.88 8.25 21.88
N SER A 82 -3.58 7.97 20.60
CA SER A 82 -2.68 8.79 19.79
C SER A 82 -3.41 9.40 18.60
N ARG A 83 -3.36 10.72 18.47
CA ARG A 83 -3.82 11.41 17.25
C ARG A 83 -2.66 11.42 16.24
N LEU A 84 -2.93 11.07 14.98
CA LEU A 84 -1.95 11.07 13.86
C LEU A 84 -0.88 9.97 13.87
N ILE A 85 -0.90 9.05 14.84
CA ILE A 85 0.01 7.90 14.85
C ILE A 85 -0.79 6.67 14.44
N LEU A 86 -0.38 6.02 13.34
CA LEU A 86 -0.97 4.75 12.95
C LEU A 86 -0.24 3.60 13.63
N ASP A 87 -0.99 2.56 13.93
CA ASP A 87 -0.47 1.29 14.43
C ASP A 87 0.17 0.51 13.27
N SER A 88 1.48 0.25 13.38
CA SER A 88 2.26 -0.41 12.33
C SER A 88 1.77 -1.83 12.02
N ASN A 89 1.20 -2.53 13.01
CA ASN A 89 0.65 -3.88 12.83
C ASN A 89 -0.64 -3.87 12.02
N LYS A 90 -1.51 -2.88 12.28
CA LYS A 90 -2.76 -2.69 11.53
C LYS A 90 -2.47 -2.31 10.08
N VAL A 91 -1.51 -1.41 9.89
CA VAL A 91 -1.00 -1.02 8.57
C VAL A 91 -0.42 -2.21 7.81
N ALA A 92 0.35 -3.08 8.47
CA ALA A 92 0.93 -4.26 7.85
C ALA A 92 -0.13 -5.26 7.33
N ARG A 93 -1.35 -5.25 7.87
CA ARG A 93 -2.48 -6.10 7.40
C ARG A 93 -3.21 -5.55 6.18
N LEU A 94 -2.87 -4.35 5.71
CA LEU A 94 -3.39 -3.81 4.46
C LEU A 94 -2.62 -4.32 3.24
N ASP A 95 -1.44 -4.92 3.45
CA ASP A 95 -0.64 -5.53 2.39
C ASP A 95 -1.21 -6.89 1.99
N ILE A 96 -1.63 -7.02 0.74
CA ILE A 96 -2.19 -8.25 0.16
C ILE A 96 -1.27 -9.47 0.26
N ARG A 97 0.05 -9.25 0.41
CA ARG A 97 1.06 -10.31 0.55
C ARG A 97 1.20 -10.78 1.99
N ASN A 98 0.57 -10.07 2.93
CA ASN A 98 0.51 -10.47 4.32
C ASN A 98 -0.45 -11.67 4.47
N PRO A 99 -0.03 -12.79 5.10
CA PRO A 99 -0.93 -13.92 5.35
C PRO A 99 -2.17 -13.56 6.19
N TYR A 100 -2.11 -12.48 6.98
CA TYR A 100 -3.18 -11.91 7.79
C TYR A 100 -3.88 -10.71 7.12
N TYR A 101 -3.77 -10.58 5.80
CA TYR A 101 -4.45 -9.56 5.03
C TYR A 101 -5.96 -9.54 5.31
N LEU A 102 -6.53 -8.34 5.45
CA LEU A 102 -7.96 -8.16 5.62
C LEU A 102 -8.64 -8.08 4.24
N PRO A 103 -9.48 -9.05 3.86
CA PRO A 103 -10.13 -9.03 2.55
C PRO A 103 -11.03 -7.81 2.35
N TYR A 104 -11.01 -7.24 1.14
CA TYR A 104 -11.86 -6.10 0.82
C TYR A 104 -13.34 -6.43 0.81
N ASP A 105 -13.67 -7.48 0.06
CA ASP A 105 -15.01 -7.88 -0.27
C ASP A 105 -15.10 -9.41 -0.29
N THR A 106 -16.26 -9.93 -0.68
CA THR A 106 -16.54 -11.37 -0.69
C THR A 106 -15.77 -12.16 -1.74
N VAL A 107 -15.18 -11.48 -2.75
CA VAL A 107 -14.44 -12.12 -3.85
C VAL A 107 -12.92 -12.06 -3.65
N ASP A 108 -12.45 -11.27 -2.69
CA ASP A 108 -11.03 -11.12 -2.35
C ASP A 108 -10.45 -12.34 -1.60
N GLN A 109 -9.91 -13.30 -2.35
CA GLN A 109 -9.34 -14.52 -1.79
C GLN A 109 -7.86 -14.38 -1.40
N ASN A 110 -7.34 -13.16 -1.26
CA ASN A 110 -5.92 -12.96 -1.01
C ASN A 110 -5.52 -13.19 0.45
N GLY A 111 -6.43 -13.21 1.42
CA GLY A 111 -6.11 -13.59 2.79
C GLY A 111 -5.81 -15.09 2.90
N LEU A 112 -4.69 -15.47 3.53
CA LEU A 112 -4.38 -16.89 3.76
C LEU A 112 -5.06 -17.42 5.03
N LEU A 113 -5.13 -16.60 6.07
CA LEU A 113 -5.61 -16.98 7.40
C LEU A 113 -6.93 -16.30 7.79
N ILE A 114 -7.30 -15.23 7.09
CA ILE A 114 -8.55 -14.51 7.25
C ILE A 114 -9.29 -14.62 5.93
N SER A 115 -10.46 -15.27 5.93
CA SER A 115 -11.26 -15.46 4.73
C SER A 115 -12.40 -14.44 4.63
N PRO A 116 -12.88 -14.11 3.42
CA PRO A 116 -14.03 -13.21 3.25
C PRO A 116 -15.32 -13.67 3.95
N SER A 117 -15.44 -14.98 4.22
CA SER A 117 -16.57 -15.54 4.96
C SER A 117 -16.58 -15.16 6.45
N GLN A 118 -15.42 -14.75 7.00
CA GLN A 118 -15.33 -14.25 8.38
C GLN A 118 -15.69 -12.76 8.49
N GLY A 119 -15.69 -12.02 7.37
CA GLY A 119 -15.91 -10.57 7.31
C GLY A 119 -15.13 -9.95 6.16
N ASN A 120 -15.45 -8.71 5.80
CA ASN A 120 -14.74 -7.95 4.79
C ASN A 120 -14.81 -6.43 5.08
N LEU A 121 -13.84 -5.69 4.53
CA LEU A 121 -13.71 -4.25 4.81
C LEU A 121 -14.86 -3.43 4.22
N LYS A 122 -15.47 -3.88 3.12
CA LYS A 122 -16.63 -3.21 2.53
C LYS A 122 -17.82 -3.17 3.49
N ASN A 123 -18.08 -4.28 4.17
CA ASN A 123 -19.20 -4.40 5.10
C ASN A 123 -18.96 -3.62 6.40
N ILE A 124 -17.77 -3.68 6.98
CA ILE A 124 -17.47 -3.02 8.27
C ILE A 124 -17.42 -1.49 8.15
N LEU A 125 -17.11 -0.98 6.96
CA LEU A 125 -17.06 0.44 6.64
C LEU A 125 -18.36 0.95 6.01
N ASP A 126 -19.41 0.11 5.95
CA ASP A 126 -20.72 0.42 5.37
C ASP A 126 -20.65 1.00 3.95
N LEU A 127 -19.79 0.41 3.12
CA LEU A 127 -19.48 0.90 1.78
C LEU A 127 -20.43 0.34 0.71
N GLU A 128 -21.75 0.48 0.91
CA GLU A 128 -22.74 -0.10 -0.03
C GLU A 128 -22.61 0.45 -1.46
N LYS A 129 -22.46 1.76 -1.60
CA LYS A 129 -22.45 2.51 -2.87
C LYS A 129 -21.13 3.20 -3.17
N MET A 130 -20.11 2.93 -2.38
CA MET A 130 -18.84 3.63 -2.38
C MET A 130 -17.72 2.61 -2.42
N ASP A 131 -16.61 2.96 -3.05
CA ASP A 131 -15.37 2.19 -2.94
C ASP A 131 -14.26 3.08 -2.38
N ILE A 132 -13.34 2.49 -1.62
CA ILE A 132 -12.21 3.23 -1.07
C ILE A 132 -10.87 2.61 -1.45
N GLN A 133 -9.87 3.47 -1.62
CA GLN A 133 -8.47 3.09 -1.72
C GLN A 133 -7.68 3.85 -0.67
N ILE A 134 -6.99 3.12 0.20
CA ILE A 134 -6.09 3.71 1.22
C ILE A 134 -4.67 3.44 0.78
N SER A 135 -3.88 4.48 0.58
CA SER A 135 -2.46 4.41 0.20
C SER A 135 -1.61 5.06 1.28
N ILE A 136 -0.61 4.33 1.78
CA ILE A 136 0.33 4.83 2.81
C ILE A 136 1.67 5.06 2.14
N LEU A 137 1.97 6.30 1.81
CA LEU A 137 3.09 6.66 0.94
C LEU A 137 4.21 7.30 1.77
N PRO A 138 5.49 7.16 1.38
CA PRO A 138 6.56 7.89 2.04
C PRO A 138 6.37 9.41 1.92
N TYR A 139 6.94 10.19 2.83
CA TYR A 139 6.84 11.66 2.79
C TYR A 139 7.34 12.28 1.48
N PHE A 140 8.34 11.65 0.86
CA PHE A 140 8.89 12.03 -0.43
C PHE A 140 9.14 10.78 -1.28
N ASN A 141 9.27 10.97 -2.59
CA ASN A 141 9.42 9.91 -3.56
C ASN A 141 10.89 9.52 -3.72
N LEU A 142 11.18 8.22 -3.65
CA LEU A 142 12.39 7.61 -4.15
C LEU A 142 12.00 6.65 -5.27
N SER A 143 12.54 6.83 -6.47
CA SER A 143 12.35 5.90 -7.58
C SER A 143 13.68 5.30 -8.00
N LEU A 144 13.64 4.05 -8.47
CA LEU A 144 14.76 3.36 -9.09
C LEU A 144 14.36 3.04 -10.52
N ARG A 145 15.24 3.35 -11.48
CA ARG A 145 15.08 2.96 -12.88
C ARG A 145 16.38 2.40 -13.43
N LYS A 146 16.28 1.39 -14.29
CA LYS A 146 17.40 0.94 -15.11
C LYS A 146 17.49 1.83 -16.35
N ASP A 147 18.68 2.36 -16.61
CA ASP A 147 19.02 3.16 -17.79
C ASP A 147 20.28 2.54 -18.41
N ILE A 148 20.18 1.96 -19.62
CA ILE A 148 21.24 1.27 -20.39
C ILE A 148 22.26 0.48 -19.53
N ASP A 149 23.28 1.16 -18.98
CA ASP A 149 24.44 0.65 -18.25
C ASP A 149 24.47 1.01 -16.74
N ARG A 150 23.41 1.65 -16.22
CA ARG A 150 23.32 2.14 -14.84
C ARG A 150 21.93 1.98 -14.25
N ILE A 151 21.89 1.97 -12.92
CA ILE A 151 20.69 2.22 -12.15
C ILE A 151 20.69 3.68 -11.73
N VAL A 152 19.62 4.39 -12.08
CA VAL A 152 19.40 5.78 -11.66
C VAL A 152 18.38 5.79 -10.53
N LEU A 153 18.78 6.40 -9.43
CA LEU A 153 17.94 6.69 -8.27
C LEU A 153 17.53 8.14 -8.33
N LYS A 154 16.23 8.43 -8.18
CA LYS A 154 15.72 9.79 -8.21
C LYS A 154 14.88 10.09 -6.99
N THR A 155 15.19 11.19 -6.31
CA THR A 155 14.44 11.71 -5.17
C THR A 155 13.68 12.97 -5.54
N THR A 156 12.38 12.98 -5.27
CA THR A 156 11.49 14.12 -5.54
C THR A 156 10.48 14.30 -4.42
N ASP A 157 9.93 15.50 -4.26
CA ASP A 157 8.70 15.68 -3.49
C ASP A 157 7.48 15.12 -4.24
N TRP A 158 6.28 15.25 -3.67
CA TRP A 158 5.04 14.80 -4.30
C TRP A 158 4.61 15.63 -5.52
N ASN A 159 5.20 16.81 -5.72
CA ASN A 159 4.99 17.65 -6.90
C ASN A 159 6.05 17.40 -7.99
N ASN A 160 6.82 16.31 -7.86
CA ASN A 160 7.94 15.95 -8.74
C ASN A 160 9.10 16.97 -8.75
N VAL A 161 9.19 17.84 -7.74
CA VAL A 161 10.32 18.76 -7.57
C VAL A 161 11.52 17.95 -7.09
N PRO A 162 12.69 18.04 -7.77
CA PRO A 162 13.89 17.32 -7.35
C PRO A 162 14.37 17.69 -5.95
N LEU A 163 14.77 16.68 -5.18
CA LEU A 163 15.36 16.85 -3.85
C LEU A 163 16.87 16.59 -3.90
N PRO A 164 17.73 17.61 -3.87
CA PRO A 164 19.18 17.45 -3.89
C PRO A 164 19.74 17.11 -2.51
N GLN A 165 20.97 16.59 -2.47
CA GLN A 165 21.71 16.28 -1.23
C GLN A 165 21.01 15.26 -0.31
N VAL A 166 20.16 14.42 -0.88
CA VAL A 166 19.54 13.32 -0.14
C VAL A 166 20.52 12.16 -0.08
N ASN A 167 20.79 11.68 1.12
CA ASN A 167 21.65 10.51 1.33
C ASN A 167 20.86 9.25 1.02
N ILE A 168 21.41 8.41 0.15
CA ILE A 168 20.80 7.15 -0.25
C ILE A 168 21.73 6.00 0.15
N SER A 169 21.25 5.13 1.02
CA SER A 169 21.89 3.87 1.35
C SER A 169 21.29 2.78 0.47
N LEU A 170 22.15 2.17 -0.34
CA LEU A 170 21.80 1.15 -1.31
C LEU A 170 22.35 -0.20 -0.88
N LEU A 171 21.51 -1.21 -1.02
CA LEU A 171 21.78 -2.61 -0.72
C LEU A 171 21.42 -3.45 -1.94
N ALA A 172 22.36 -4.29 -2.37
CA ALA A 172 22.08 -5.35 -3.33
C ALA A 172 22.02 -6.69 -2.60
N VAL A 173 20.91 -7.41 -2.76
CA VAL A 173 20.67 -8.73 -2.21
C VAL A 173 20.56 -9.73 -3.35
N ASN A 174 21.41 -10.76 -3.36
CA ASN A 174 21.26 -11.89 -4.28
C ASN A 174 20.47 -13.04 -3.63
N GLU A 175 20.07 -13.98 -4.46
CA GLU A 175 19.29 -15.15 -4.12
C GLU A 175 20.04 -16.18 -3.23
N THR A 176 21.38 -16.06 -3.13
CA THR A 176 22.22 -17.09 -2.51
C THR A 176 22.69 -16.72 -1.11
N ASN A 177 23.18 -15.49 -0.92
CA ASN A 177 23.91 -15.05 0.29
C ASN A 177 23.21 -13.91 1.04
N ASN A 178 22.07 -13.42 0.54
CA ASN A 178 21.29 -12.32 1.12
C ASN A 178 22.03 -10.97 1.24
N GLU A 179 23.27 -10.86 0.77
CA GLU A 179 24.04 -9.61 0.75
C GLU A 179 25.18 -9.67 -0.29
N VAL A 180 25.38 -8.56 -1.01
CA VAL A 180 26.31 -8.52 -2.15
C VAL A 180 26.99 -7.17 -2.36
N LEU A 181 26.27 -6.07 -2.12
CA LEU A 181 26.80 -4.71 -2.23
C LEU A 181 26.13 -3.83 -1.20
N ARG A 182 26.93 -3.02 -0.50
CA ARG A 182 26.46 -1.88 0.27
C ARG A 182 27.11 -0.63 -0.31
N ARG A 183 26.32 0.38 -0.63
CA ARG A 183 26.83 1.65 -1.17
C ARG A 183 26.06 2.81 -0.59
N ASN A 184 26.78 3.87 -0.23
CA ASN A 184 26.17 5.15 0.07
C ASN A 184 26.34 6.09 -1.13
N LEU A 185 25.27 6.78 -1.46
CA LEU A 185 25.16 7.73 -2.56
C LEU A 185 24.57 9.03 -2.02
N THR A 186 24.82 10.13 -2.72
CA THR A 186 24.18 11.42 -2.43
C THR A 186 23.62 11.98 -3.72
N THR A 187 22.39 12.48 -3.69
CA THR A 187 21.76 13.01 -4.90
C THR A 187 22.36 14.35 -5.31
N ASN A 188 22.52 14.53 -6.63
CA ASN A 188 22.99 15.77 -7.23
C ASN A 188 21.90 16.87 -7.21
N ARG A 189 22.18 18.03 -7.82
CA ARG A 189 21.23 19.15 -7.92
C ARG A 189 19.89 18.81 -8.60
N PHE A 190 19.83 17.72 -9.36
CA PHE A 190 18.64 17.22 -10.05
C PHE A 190 17.95 16.10 -9.27
N GLY A 191 18.33 15.87 -8.02
CA GLY A 191 17.79 14.81 -7.18
C GLY A 191 18.17 13.41 -7.67
N GLU A 192 19.23 13.27 -8.46
CA GLU A 192 19.65 11.99 -9.03
C GLU A 192 20.94 11.46 -8.42
N ALA A 193 21.01 10.16 -8.22
CA ALA A 193 22.22 9.41 -7.93
C ALA A 193 22.29 8.17 -8.84
N SER A 194 23.48 7.66 -9.13
CA SER A 194 23.65 6.53 -10.03
C SER A 194 24.57 5.45 -9.47
N LEU A 195 24.24 4.20 -9.80
CA LEU A 195 25.07 3.02 -9.59
C LEU A 195 25.32 2.38 -10.96
N ASN A 196 26.56 2.01 -11.27
CA ASN A 196 26.86 1.34 -12.54
C ASN A 196 26.38 -0.11 -12.48
N LEU A 197 25.80 -0.64 -13.55
CA LEU A 197 25.36 -2.04 -13.61
C LEU A 197 26.54 -3.01 -13.47
N THR A 198 27.73 -2.62 -13.92
CA THR A 198 28.97 -3.38 -13.74
C THR A 198 29.30 -3.63 -12.26
N ASP A 199 28.84 -2.77 -11.34
CA ASP A 199 29.03 -2.97 -9.90
C ASP A 199 28.16 -4.14 -9.38
N LEU A 200 27.22 -4.63 -10.20
CA LEU A 200 26.28 -5.71 -9.93
C LEU A 200 26.49 -6.94 -10.83
N GLU A 201 27.31 -6.85 -11.88
CA GLU A 201 27.60 -7.98 -12.76
C GLU A 201 28.37 -9.09 -12.04
N GLY A 202 28.06 -10.35 -12.36
CA GLY A 202 28.70 -11.53 -11.76
C GLY A 202 28.34 -11.79 -10.28
N LYS A 203 27.49 -10.95 -9.69
CA LYS A 203 27.13 -11.00 -8.27
C LYS A 203 25.86 -11.79 -7.95
N GLY A 204 25.18 -12.28 -8.97
CA GLY A 204 23.96 -13.08 -8.87
C GLY A 204 23.22 -13.08 -10.21
N ASN A 205 22.27 -14.00 -10.37
CA ASN A 205 21.43 -13.98 -11.57
C ASN A 205 20.33 -12.95 -11.44
N ILE A 206 19.82 -12.77 -10.22
CA ILE A 206 18.78 -11.79 -9.88
C ILE A 206 19.22 -11.09 -8.61
N ILE A 207 19.18 -9.77 -8.66
CA ILE A 207 19.55 -8.92 -7.53
C ILE A 207 18.33 -8.10 -7.14
N LEU A 208 17.86 -8.28 -5.91
CA LEU A 208 16.97 -7.31 -5.28
C LEU A 208 17.82 -6.11 -4.89
N LEU A 209 17.63 -5.02 -5.63
CA LEU A 209 18.23 -3.74 -5.32
C LEU A 209 17.27 -2.98 -4.42
N PHE A 210 17.75 -2.59 -3.25
CA PHE A 210 16.98 -1.87 -2.25
C PHE A 210 17.68 -0.55 -1.94
N ALA A 211 16.91 0.52 -1.88
CA ALA A 211 17.42 1.85 -1.57
C ALA A 211 16.58 2.51 -0.49
N ILE A 212 17.27 3.11 0.50
CA ILE A 212 16.69 3.99 1.50
C ILE A 212 17.28 5.38 1.29
N ALA A 213 16.42 6.34 1.03
CA ALA A 213 16.73 7.76 1.05
C ALA A 213 16.41 8.33 2.43
N ARG A 214 17.34 9.10 3.00
CA ARG A 214 17.19 9.79 4.28
C ARG A 214 17.26 11.31 4.08
N LEU A 215 16.22 12.00 4.51
CA LEU A 215 16.14 13.46 4.57
C LEU A 215 15.85 13.86 6.03
N GLY A 216 16.89 14.21 6.79
CA GLY A 216 16.78 14.40 8.23
C GLY A 216 16.41 13.08 8.95
N ASN A 217 15.26 13.06 9.64
CA ASN A 217 14.72 11.86 10.31
C ASN A 217 13.64 11.14 9.48
N ILE A 218 13.39 11.61 8.27
CA ILE A 218 12.37 11.06 7.38
C ILE A 218 13.03 10.09 6.41
N PHE A 219 12.44 8.91 6.24
CA PHE A 219 12.91 7.89 5.32
C PHE A 219 11.90 7.66 4.20
N SER A 220 12.43 7.57 2.98
CA SER A 220 11.73 7.00 1.82
C SER A 220 12.52 5.80 1.36
N TYR A 221 11.85 4.74 0.93
CA TYR A 221 12.52 3.57 0.42
C TYR A 221 11.78 3.00 -0.76
N ASN A 222 12.54 2.33 -1.62
CA ASN A 222 12.01 1.67 -2.79
C ASN A 222 12.96 0.53 -3.18
N TYR A 223 12.45 -0.44 -3.93
CA TYR A 223 13.17 -1.62 -4.34
C TYR A 223 12.85 -1.98 -5.79
N MET A 224 13.79 -2.68 -6.43
CA MET A 224 13.55 -3.26 -7.74
C MET A 224 14.32 -4.56 -7.89
N TYR A 225 13.82 -5.47 -8.71
CA TYR A 225 14.57 -6.64 -9.15
C TYR A 225 15.36 -6.31 -10.41
N VAL A 226 16.64 -6.66 -10.40
CA VAL A 226 17.54 -6.57 -11.56
C VAL A 226 17.84 -8.00 -12.00
N VAL A 227 17.32 -8.38 -13.17
CA VAL A 227 17.47 -9.72 -13.75
C VAL A 227 18.60 -9.71 -14.79
N PHE A 228 19.63 -10.50 -14.57
CA PHE A 228 20.75 -10.70 -15.51
C PHE A 228 20.56 -11.97 -16.35
N THR A 229 19.93 -12.99 -15.78
CA THR A 229 19.64 -14.26 -16.45
C THR A 229 18.17 -14.64 -16.25
N PRO A 230 17.41 -14.98 -17.30
CA PRO A 230 16.03 -15.44 -17.16
C PRO A 230 15.94 -16.68 -16.26
N GLN A 231 15.01 -16.69 -15.30
CA GLN A 231 14.76 -17.82 -14.40
C GLN A 231 13.26 -17.98 -14.13
N THR A 232 12.86 -19.20 -13.77
CA THR A 232 11.49 -19.48 -13.33
C THR A 232 11.29 -18.96 -11.91
N PHE A 233 10.47 -17.93 -11.77
CA PHE A 233 10.05 -17.35 -10.49
C PHE A 233 8.58 -17.62 -10.25
N ASP A 234 8.27 -18.04 -9.02
CA ASP A 234 6.89 -18.17 -8.56
C ASP A 234 6.61 -17.08 -7.52
N ASN A 235 5.99 -15.98 -7.99
CA ASN A 235 5.61 -14.85 -7.14
C ASN A 235 4.55 -15.23 -6.09
N ASN A 236 3.84 -16.35 -6.29
CA ASN A 236 2.85 -16.88 -5.36
C ASN A 236 3.44 -17.95 -4.42
N MET A 237 4.75 -18.20 -4.46
CA MET A 237 5.37 -19.19 -3.59
C MET A 237 5.47 -18.72 -2.12
N LEU A 238 5.50 -17.40 -1.87
CA LEU A 238 5.82 -16.83 -0.55
C LEU A 238 4.78 -15.82 -0.08
N ARG A 239 4.41 -15.95 1.20
CA ARG A 239 3.67 -14.91 1.94
C ARG A 239 4.36 -14.70 3.26
N ALA A 240 4.58 -13.45 3.67
CA ALA A 240 5.23 -13.18 4.93
C ALA A 240 4.54 -12.04 5.68
N SER A 241 4.64 -12.12 7.00
CA SER A 241 4.19 -11.10 7.92
C SER A 241 5.33 -10.75 8.85
N ILE A 242 5.51 -9.44 9.06
CA ILE A 242 6.35 -8.87 10.10
C ILE A 242 5.42 -8.04 10.98
N LEU A 243 5.23 -8.41 12.23
CA LEU A 243 4.41 -7.65 13.19
C LEU A 243 5.22 -7.37 14.45
N GLU A 244 5.01 -6.22 15.07
CA GLU A 244 5.48 -5.93 16.42
C GLU A 244 4.87 -6.90 17.41
N SER A 245 5.69 -7.35 18.38
CA SER A 245 5.20 -8.02 19.56
C SER A 245 4.53 -7.00 20.51
N GLN A 246 3.99 -7.47 21.63
CA GLN A 246 3.47 -6.55 22.65
C GLN A 246 4.58 -5.70 23.29
N ASP A 247 5.83 -6.17 23.22
CA ASP A 247 7.00 -5.46 23.71
C ASP A 247 7.63 -4.62 22.58
N PRO A 248 7.68 -3.29 22.69
CA PRO A 248 8.32 -2.43 21.70
C PRO A 248 9.77 -2.86 21.42
N GLY A 249 10.12 -3.05 20.14
CA GLY A 249 11.47 -3.49 19.74
C GLY A 249 11.61 -4.99 19.52
N HIS A 250 10.53 -5.75 19.70
CA HIS A 250 10.47 -7.15 19.32
C HIS A 250 9.49 -7.36 18.16
N LEU A 251 9.84 -8.28 17.26
CA LEU A 251 8.99 -8.66 16.12
C LEU A 251 8.65 -10.14 16.14
N ASN A 252 7.46 -10.43 15.66
CA ASN A 252 7.06 -11.74 15.22
C ASN A 252 7.12 -11.79 13.71
N VAL A 253 7.93 -12.70 13.18
CA VAL A 253 8.04 -12.96 11.75
C VAL A 253 7.41 -14.31 11.45
N THR A 254 6.54 -14.33 10.46
CA THR A 254 5.92 -15.56 9.96
C THR A 254 6.04 -15.59 8.45
N VAL A 255 6.59 -16.68 7.91
CA VAL A 255 6.70 -16.94 6.47
C VAL A 255 5.91 -18.20 6.16
N TYR A 256 5.06 -18.11 5.16
CA TYR A 256 4.38 -19.23 4.54
C TYR A 256 5.01 -19.50 3.18
N VAL A 257 5.38 -20.74 2.95
CA VAL A 257 5.89 -21.22 1.66
C VAL A 257 4.89 -22.22 1.09
N ASN A 258 4.46 -22.03 -0.16
CA ASN A 258 3.64 -23.03 -0.84
C ASN A 258 4.50 -24.26 -1.15
N GLY A 259 4.17 -25.44 -0.65
CA GLY A 259 5.01 -26.63 -0.73
C GLY A 259 6.23 -26.60 0.21
N GLN A 260 6.93 -27.73 0.32
CA GLN A 260 8.08 -27.85 1.23
C GLN A 260 9.35 -27.32 0.56
N PRO A 261 9.96 -26.24 1.07
CA PRO A 261 11.21 -25.74 0.52
C PRO A 261 12.38 -26.67 0.81
N SER A 262 13.25 -26.85 -0.18
CA SER A 262 14.58 -27.46 -0.01
C SER A 262 15.57 -26.51 0.68
N GLN A 263 15.37 -25.19 0.50
CA GLN A 263 16.13 -24.15 1.17
C GLN A 263 15.22 -22.96 1.47
N LEU A 264 15.34 -22.41 2.68
CA LEU A 264 14.72 -21.16 3.09
C LEU A 264 15.75 -20.30 3.83
N LYS A 265 15.93 -19.06 3.38
CA LYS A 265 16.79 -18.06 4.02
C LYS A 265 15.99 -16.79 4.24
N ALA A 266 15.80 -16.44 5.50
CA ALA A 266 15.13 -15.20 5.90
C ALA A 266 16.13 -14.28 6.61
N THR A 267 16.17 -13.02 6.22
CA THR A 267 17.06 -12.02 6.81
C THR A 267 16.28 -10.74 7.09
N ILE A 268 16.31 -10.30 8.34
CA ILE A 268 15.83 -8.98 8.71
C ILE A 268 16.99 -8.00 8.58
N PHE A 269 16.69 -6.81 8.09
CA PHE A 269 17.63 -5.71 8.13
C PHE A 269 16.94 -4.36 8.31
N TYR A 270 17.72 -3.38 8.75
CA TYR A 270 17.28 -2.00 8.97
C TYR A 270 18.49 -1.07 8.83
N LEU A 271 18.21 0.23 8.67
CA LEU A 271 19.24 1.26 8.65
C LEU A 271 19.42 1.80 10.08
N ASN A 272 20.59 1.59 10.67
CA ASN A 272 20.88 2.13 12.00
C ASN A 272 21.02 3.67 11.97
N GLU A 273 21.15 4.28 13.14
CA GLU A 273 21.25 5.74 13.28
C GLU A 273 22.45 6.33 12.51
N THR A 274 23.52 5.56 12.32
CA THR A 274 24.73 5.97 11.59
C THR A 274 24.58 5.85 10.07
N GLY A 275 23.41 5.41 9.56
CA GLY A 275 23.17 5.23 8.13
C GLY A 275 23.79 3.95 7.56
N SER A 276 24.10 2.96 8.41
CA SER A 276 24.63 1.67 8.01
C SER A 276 23.56 0.58 8.13
N PHE A 277 23.57 -0.37 7.20
CA PHE A 277 22.68 -1.53 7.28
C PHE A 277 23.13 -2.52 8.36
N THR A 278 22.21 -2.85 9.27
CA THR A 278 22.37 -3.95 10.22
C THR A 278 21.56 -5.15 9.72
N PHE A 279 22.14 -6.34 9.76
CA PHE A 279 21.54 -7.58 9.27
C PHE A 279 21.47 -8.62 10.36
N ASN A 280 20.31 -9.27 10.46
CA ASN A 280 20.06 -10.38 11.36
C ASN A 280 19.48 -11.53 10.54
N SER A 281 20.30 -12.56 10.28
CA SER A 281 19.80 -13.82 9.70
C SER A 281 18.87 -14.50 10.69
N LEU A 282 17.70 -14.90 10.22
CA LEU A 282 16.73 -15.62 11.03
C LEU A 282 17.00 -17.11 10.93
N GLU A 283 17.65 -17.65 11.94
CA GLU A 283 17.98 -19.08 12.02
C GLU A 283 16.91 -19.85 12.80
N SER A 284 16.87 -21.16 12.60
CA SER A 284 16.06 -22.10 13.39
C SER A 284 14.57 -21.71 13.55
N PRO A 285 13.81 -21.53 12.45
CA PRO A 285 12.38 -21.29 12.54
C PRO A 285 11.66 -22.44 13.26
N THR A 286 10.59 -22.10 13.96
CA THR A 286 9.58 -23.08 14.34
C THR A 286 8.77 -23.45 13.10
N ASN A 287 8.69 -24.74 12.80
CA ASN A 287 8.09 -25.23 11.56
C ASN A 287 6.80 -25.99 11.84
N SER A 288 5.76 -25.70 11.07
CA SER A 288 4.51 -26.46 11.10
C SER A 288 3.82 -26.46 9.73
N THR A 289 2.85 -27.34 9.56
CA THR A 289 1.96 -27.29 8.39
C THR A 289 1.01 -26.10 8.51
N GLY A 290 0.94 -25.29 7.46
CA GLY A 290 -0.04 -24.23 7.28
C GLY A 290 -1.31 -24.72 6.56
N PRO A 291 -2.20 -23.79 6.17
CA PRO A 291 -3.39 -24.11 5.39
C PRO A 291 -3.02 -24.74 4.04
N SER A 292 -3.73 -25.80 3.63
CA SER A 292 -3.75 -26.36 2.26
C SER A 292 -2.45 -26.25 1.46
N GLY A 293 -1.46 -27.08 1.76
CA GLY A 293 -0.19 -27.16 1.00
C GLY A 293 0.85 -26.10 1.36
N TRP A 294 0.51 -25.12 2.21
CA TRP A 294 1.49 -24.16 2.72
C TRP A 294 2.22 -24.68 3.95
N TYR A 295 3.51 -24.38 4.05
CA TYR A 295 4.36 -24.67 5.20
C TYR A 295 4.68 -23.38 5.93
N LYS A 296 4.49 -23.38 7.26
CA LYS A 296 4.67 -22.23 8.13
C LYS A 296 6.06 -22.29 8.79
N TYR A 297 6.78 -21.19 8.69
CA TYR A 297 8.06 -20.93 9.34
C TYR A 297 7.90 -19.69 10.23
N SER A 298 8.24 -19.77 11.51
CA SER A 298 7.99 -18.67 12.44
C SER A 298 9.15 -18.40 13.39
N TRP A 299 9.37 -17.11 13.64
CA TRP A 299 10.33 -16.58 14.60
C TRP A 299 9.58 -15.60 15.51
N SER A 300 9.69 -15.82 16.81
CA SER A 300 9.09 -14.95 17.83
C SER A 300 10.15 -14.13 18.53
N GLU A 301 9.77 -12.95 19.00
CA GLU A 301 10.62 -12.06 19.80
C GLU A 301 11.97 -11.72 19.13
N VAL A 302 11.93 -11.46 17.82
CA VAL A 302 13.12 -11.03 17.07
C VAL A 302 13.44 -9.57 17.43
N LEU A 303 14.64 -9.34 17.97
CA LEU A 303 15.10 -8.01 18.39
C LEU A 303 15.38 -7.07 17.20
N VAL A 304 14.79 -5.88 17.24
CA VAL A 304 14.92 -4.81 16.25
C VAL A 304 14.78 -3.42 16.89
N PRO A 305 15.18 -2.33 16.20
CA PRO A 305 14.80 -0.99 16.63
C PRO A 305 13.28 -0.77 16.58
N SER A 306 12.72 -0.21 17.64
CA SER A 306 11.28 0.11 17.73
C SER A 306 10.86 1.29 16.86
N ASN A 307 11.79 2.19 16.54
CA ASN A 307 11.54 3.50 15.92
C ASN A 307 12.06 3.62 14.48
N LEU A 308 12.49 2.53 13.86
CA LEU A 308 13.01 2.55 12.49
C LEU A 308 12.21 1.60 11.61
N PRO A 309 12.07 1.89 10.30
CA PRO A 309 11.56 0.92 9.33
C PRO A 309 12.42 -0.34 9.35
N VAL A 310 11.74 -1.48 9.41
CA VAL A 310 12.37 -2.81 9.38
C VAL A 310 11.98 -3.53 8.11
N PHE A 311 12.91 -4.25 7.52
CA PHE A 311 12.73 -4.96 6.26
C PHE A 311 13.03 -6.44 6.42
N LEU A 312 12.32 -7.27 5.67
CA LEU A 312 12.54 -8.71 5.57
C LEU A 312 12.77 -9.07 4.12
N VAL A 313 13.86 -9.80 3.86
CA VAL A 313 14.04 -10.52 2.61
C VAL A 313 13.99 -12.01 2.89
N VAL A 314 13.22 -12.71 2.07
CA VAL A 314 13.08 -14.17 2.12
C VAL A 314 13.48 -14.72 0.77
N ASN A 315 14.43 -15.66 0.75
CA ASN A 315 14.82 -16.42 -0.42
C ASN A 315 14.50 -17.90 -0.20
N VAL A 316 13.84 -18.51 -1.17
CA VAL A 316 13.39 -19.89 -1.11
C VAL A 316 13.70 -20.65 -2.39
N LEU A 317 14.06 -21.91 -2.24
CA LEU A 317 14.23 -22.88 -3.32
C LEU A 317 13.34 -24.11 -3.07
N ARG A 318 12.48 -24.43 -4.04
CA ARG A 318 11.57 -25.59 -4.02
C ARG A 318 11.55 -26.20 -5.42
N ASP A 319 11.90 -27.47 -5.55
CA ASP A 319 11.85 -28.22 -6.82
C ASP A 319 12.54 -27.51 -8.00
N GLY A 320 13.65 -26.82 -7.72
CA GLY A 320 14.38 -26.02 -8.71
C GLY A 320 13.73 -24.65 -9.03
N ILE A 321 12.53 -24.37 -8.53
CA ILE A 321 11.84 -23.08 -8.61
C ILE A 321 12.32 -22.19 -7.47
N ARG A 322 12.62 -20.93 -7.80
CA ARG A 322 13.04 -19.93 -6.83
C ARG A 322 11.91 -18.95 -6.53
N GLY A 323 11.96 -18.39 -5.34
CA GLY A 323 11.15 -17.23 -4.98
C GLY A 323 11.88 -16.36 -4.00
N THR A 324 11.71 -15.07 -4.22
CA THR A 324 12.26 -14.02 -3.38
C THR A 324 11.10 -13.12 -2.98
N GLY A 325 10.96 -12.88 -1.68
CA GLY A 325 9.97 -11.97 -1.13
C GLY A 325 10.65 -10.82 -0.41
N PHE A 326 10.12 -9.61 -0.58
CA PHE A 326 10.52 -8.42 0.16
C PHE A 326 9.31 -7.83 0.88
N TYR A 327 9.46 -7.60 2.18
CA TYR A 327 8.42 -7.11 3.07
C TYR A 327 8.99 -6.01 3.98
N SER A 328 8.13 -5.09 4.40
CA SER A 328 8.52 -3.97 5.26
C SER A 328 7.53 -3.77 6.41
N LEU A 329 8.04 -3.27 7.53
CA LEU A 329 7.26 -2.80 8.67
C LEU A 329 7.71 -1.36 8.99
N PRO A 330 6.84 -0.34 8.81
CA PRO A 330 5.46 -0.46 8.33
C PRO A 330 5.37 -0.90 6.87
N SER A 331 4.25 -1.50 6.48
CA SER A 331 3.97 -1.66 5.05
C SER A 331 3.59 -0.30 4.46
N ILE A 332 4.30 0.11 3.41
CA ILE A 332 4.01 1.34 2.65
C ILE A 332 3.17 1.06 1.40
N ILE A 333 2.65 -0.16 1.28
CA ILE A 333 1.83 -0.53 0.14
C ILE A 333 0.39 -0.30 0.51
N GLY A 334 -0.30 0.43 -0.37
CA GLY A 334 -1.73 0.69 -0.26
C GLY A 334 -2.56 -0.55 -0.55
N PHE A 335 -3.78 -0.49 -0.05
CA PHE A 335 -4.83 -1.45 -0.29
C PHE A 335 -5.52 -1.19 -1.65
N TYR A 336 -5.85 -2.24 -2.42
CA TYR A 336 -6.56 -2.13 -3.70
C TYR A 336 -8.04 -2.51 -3.54
N SER A 337 -8.94 -1.65 -4.01
CA SER A 337 -10.35 -2.00 -4.19
C SER A 337 -10.50 -2.85 -5.46
N ASN A 338 -11.18 -3.99 -5.31
CA ASN A 338 -11.12 -5.18 -6.18
C ASN A 338 -11.85 -5.08 -7.54
N LYS A 339 -11.74 -3.95 -8.27
CA LYS A 339 -12.35 -3.83 -9.63
C LYS A 339 -11.38 -3.82 -10.80
N GLU A 340 -10.15 -4.30 -10.63
CA GLU A 340 -9.35 -4.73 -11.78
C GLU A 340 -8.42 -5.88 -11.39
N SER A 341 -8.35 -6.87 -12.28
CA SER A 341 -7.78 -8.20 -12.04
C SER A 341 -6.29 -8.12 -11.72
N VAL A 342 -5.93 -8.32 -10.45
CA VAL A 342 -4.54 -8.49 -9.99
C VAL A 342 -4.03 -9.85 -10.47
N THR A 343 -3.67 -9.97 -11.75
CA THR A 343 -3.05 -11.18 -12.30
C THR A 343 -1.69 -10.97 -12.93
N ASN A 344 -1.19 -9.74 -13.14
CA ASN A 344 0.14 -9.54 -13.72
C ASN A 344 0.88 -8.37 -13.07
N ASP A 345 1.97 -8.72 -12.36
CA ASP A 345 3.02 -7.86 -11.80
C ASP A 345 2.65 -6.79 -10.75
N PRO A 346 3.32 -6.77 -9.57
CA PRO A 346 3.31 -5.61 -8.69
C PRO A 346 4.18 -4.51 -9.30
N LEU A 347 3.63 -3.76 -10.26
CA LEU A 347 4.20 -2.51 -10.76
C LEU A 347 3.55 -1.29 -10.05
N PRO A 348 4.21 -0.11 -10.10
CA PRO A 348 4.08 0.95 -9.12
C PRO A 348 2.82 1.80 -9.34
N TYR A 349 2.18 2.16 -8.23
CA TYR A 349 1.19 3.23 -8.13
C TYR A 349 -0.03 3.15 -9.05
N GLY A 350 -1.08 2.49 -8.57
CA GLY A 350 -2.47 2.88 -8.78
C GLY A 350 -2.97 2.84 -10.21
N GLU A 351 -3.58 1.71 -10.60
CA GLU A 351 -4.57 1.72 -11.67
C GLU A 351 -5.74 2.62 -11.24
N ILE A 352 -6.00 3.63 -12.06
CA ILE A 352 -7.13 4.55 -11.93
C ILE A 352 -8.32 3.83 -12.55
N ARG A 353 -9.43 3.68 -11.80
CA ARG A 353 -10.70 3.29 -12.41
C ARG A 353 -11.13 4.37 -13.40
N GLU A 354 -10.85 4.17 -14.69
CA GLU A 354 -11.21 5.10 -15.78
C GLU A 354 -12.74 5.33 -15.91
N ASN A 355 -13.56 4.60 -15.13
CA ASN A 355 -15.03 4.68 -15.16
C ASN A 355 -15.69 5.29 -13.91
N ALA A 356 -14.93 5.72 -12.88
CA ALA A 356 -15.53 6.36 -11.70
C ALA A 356 -15.96 7.80 -12.03
N ARG A 357 -17.22 8.16 -11.76
CA ARG A 357 -17.76 9.47 -12.14
C ARG A 357 -17.28 10.59 -11.21
N HIS A 358 -17.02 10.26 -9.94
CA HIS A 358 -16.52 11.20 -8.94
C HIS A 358 -15.49 10.52 -8.04
N VAL A 359 -14.37 11.21 -7.79
CA VAL A 359 -13.30 10.75 -6.90
C VAL A 359 -13.00 11.84 -5.88
N VAL A 360 -13.23 11.53 -4.60
CA VAL A 360 -12.85 12.40 -3.48
C VAL A 360 -11.50 11.93 -2.94
N VAL A 361 -10.52 12.83 -2.85
CA VAL A 361 -9.16 12.49 -2.41
C VAL A 361 -8.85 13.24 -1.13
N ILE A 362 -8.67 12.49 -0.04
CA ILE A 362 -8.29 13.02 1.26
C ILE A 362 -6.86 12.61 1.55
N SER A 363 -6.01 13.57 1.90
CA SER A 363 -4.63 13.28 2.21
C SER A 363 -4.18 13.90 3.52
N ARG A 364 -3.51 13.09 4.35
CA ARG A 364 -3.04 13.49 5.68
C ARG A 364 -1.67 12.90 5.98
N LEU A 365 -0.82 13.68 6.64
CA LEU A 365 0.45 13.18 7.17
C LEU A 365 0.22 12.47 8.50
N VAL A 366 0.85 11.31 8.68
CA VAL A 366 0.78 10.46 9.87
C VAL A 366 2.16 9.90 10.21
N VAL A 367 2.33 9.37 11.41
CA VAL A 367 3.56 8.70 11.88
C VAL A 367 3.28 7.22 12.12
N ILE A 368 4.21 6.31 11.76
CA ILE A 368 3.97 4.85 11.92
C ILE A 368 5.08 4.13 12.73
N ARG A 369 6.34 4.55 12.64
CA ARG A 369 7.46 4.13 13.51
C ARG A 369 8.44 5.30 13.55
N ASP A 370 8.02 6.43 14.11
CA ASP A 370 8.69 7.75 14.07
C ASP A 370 9.00 8.35 12.69
N ASN A 371 8.77 7.59 11.61
CA ASN A 371 8.83 8.08 10.25
C ASN A 371 7.48 8.63 9.79
N VAL A 372 7.53 9.72 9.03
CA VAL A 372 6.36 10.45 8.52
C VAL A 372 5.94 9.86 7.19
N TYR A 373 4.65 9.52 7.08
CA TYR A 373 4.02 8.99 5.88
C TYR A 373 2.85 9.87 5.47
N ARG A 374 2.59 9.92 4.17
CA ARG A 374 1.39 10.50 3.58
C ARG A 374 0.36 9.41 3.39
N VAL A 375 -0.75 9.49 4.12
CA VAL A 375 -1.91 8.65 3.82
C VAL A 375 -2.78 9.37 2.80
N VAL A 376 -3.20 8.64 1.78
CA VAL A 376 -4.15 9.09 0.77
C VAL A 376 -5.33 8.13 0.80
N VAL A 377 -6.51 8.64 1.15
CA VAL A 377 -7.78 7.92 1.05
C VAL A 377 -8.50 8.47 -0.17
N LYS A 378 -8.71 7.62 -1.17
CA LYS A 378 -9.52 7.95 -2.35
C LYS A 378 -10.85 7.24 -2.25
N CYS A 379 -11.91 7.98 -2.50
CA CYS A 379 -13.30 7.55 -2.36
C CYS A 379 -13.95 7.66 -3.74
N TYR A 380 -14.42 6.52 -4.27
CA TYR A 380 -14.96 6.38 -5.61
C TYR A 380 -16.47 6.12 -5.52
N TYR A 381 -17.22 6.77 -6.41
CA TYR A 381 -18.68 6.69 -6.49
C TYR A 381 -19.15 6.46 -7.93
#